data_AF-A0A2K1R5C2-F1
#
_entry.id   AF-A0A2K1R5C2-F1
#
_cell.length_a   1.000
_cell.length_b   1.000
_cell.length_c   1.000
_cell.angle_alpha   90.00
_cell.angle_beta   90.00
_cell.angle_gamma   90.00
#
_symmetry.space_group_name_H-M   'P 1'
#
loop_
_entity.id
_entity.type
_entity.pdbx_description
1 polymer ?
#
loop_
_entity_poly.entity_id
_entity_poly.type
_entity_poly.pdbx_seq_one_letter_code
_entity_poly.pdbx_strand_id
1 'polypeptide(L)' 'SCLRTARQFPDYNIREYTKRSTVDVFHQNQTLTDPSSISAAYSDGEAQLDVAKRQAVVYSLYSLKIKSVMESNHSC' A
#
# COMPACT_ATOMS: atom_id res chain seq x y z
N SER A 1 -1.86 -6.15 7.29
CA SER A 1 -2.57 -6.51 6.04
C SER A 1 -2.14 -5.63 4.87
N CYS A 2 -2.12 -4.29 5.01
CA CYS A 2 -1.76 -3.33 3.94
C CYS A 2 -0.39 -3.60 3.28
N LEU A 3 0.68 -3.79 4.05
CA LEU A 3 2.01 -4.09 3.50
C LEU A 3 2.05 -5.39 2.68
N ARG A 4 1.13 -6.33 2.96
CA ARG A 4 1.01 -7.59 2.24
C ARG A 4 0.26 -7.39 0.92
N THR A 5 -0.79 -6.57 0.93
CA THR A 5 -1.50 -6.13 -0.29
C THR A 5 -0.59 -5.30 -1.20
N ALA A 6 0.26 -4.43 -0.64
CA ALA A 6 1.20 -3.63 -1.40
C ALA A 6 2.12 -4.49 -2.30
N ARG A 7 2.53 -5.68 -1.83
CA ARG A 7 3.36 -6.61 -2.61
C ARG A 7 2.63 -7.24 -3.81
N GLN A 8 1.32 -7.17 -3.87
CA GLN A 8 0.51 -7.71 -4.97
C GLN A 8 0.47 -6.77 -6.18
N PHE A 9 0.87 -5.50 -6.02
CA PHE A 9 0.96 -4.58 -7.13
C PHE A 9 2.13 -4.96 -8.05
N PRO A 10 1.86 -5.20 -9.35
CA PRO A 10 2.91 -5.54 -10.31
C PRO A 10 3.83 -4.34 -10.58
N ASP A 11 3.27 -3.13 -10.64
CA ASP A 11 4.02 -1.90 -10.85
C ASP A 11 4.89 -1.53 -9.63
N TYR A 12 6.16 -1.24 -9.89
CA TYR A 12 7.13 -0.83 -8.86
C TYR A 12 6.70 0.44 -8.12
N ASN A 13 6.32 1.49 -8.84
CA ASN A 13 6.02 2.78 -8.26
C ASN A 13 4.80 2.69 -7.34
N ILE A 14 3.74 2.02 -7.80
CA ILE A 14 2.52 1.84 -7.01
C ILE A 14 2.81 0.98 -5.77
N ARG A 15 3.60 -0.09 -5.91
CA ARG A 15 4.01 -0.93 -4.78
C ARG A 15 4.80 -0.16 -3.74
N GLU A 16 5.84 0.56 -4.14
CA GLU A 16 6.70 1.31 -3.21
C GLU A 16 5.96 2.50 -2.59
N TYR A 17 5.13 3.21 -3.36
CA TYR A 17 4.27 4.26 -2.85
C TYR A 17 3.30 3.74 -1.79
N THR A 18 2.60 2.63 -2.07
CA THR A 18 1.63 2.04 -1.14
C THR A 18 2.31 1.59 0.16
N LYS A 19 3.52 1.01 0.07
CA LYS A 19 4.33 0.66 1.25
C LYS A 19 4.67 1.90 2.08
N ARG A 20 5.25 2.92 1.44
CA ARG A 20 5.67 4.15 2.13
C ARG A 20 4.49 4.87 2.77
N SER A 21 3.41 5.07 2.02
CA SER A 21 2.18 5.71 2.52
C SER A 21 1.58 4.93 3.69
N THR A 22 1.59 3.60 3.65
CA THR A 22 1.13 2.79 4.80
C THR A 22 1.97 3.12 6.03
N VAL A 23 3.30 3.02 5.93
CA VAL A 23 4.21 3.28 7.05
C VAL A 23 4.05 4.71 7.59
N ASP A 24 4.01 5.70 6.71
CA ASP A 24 3.86 7.11 7.08
C ASP A 24 2.57 7.37 7.85
N VAL A 25 1.43 6.82 7.37
CA VAL A 25 0.14 6.98 8.05
C VAL A 25 0.15 6.31 9.42
N PHE A 26 0.72 5.10 9.56
CA PHE A 26 0.83 4.45 10.87
C PHE A 26 1.72 5.22 11.83
N HIS A 27 2.83 5.79 11.35
CA HIS A 27 3.71 6.63 12.17
C HIS A 27 3.04 7.94 12.60
N GLN A 28 2.31 8.60 11.70
CA GLN A 28 1.59 9.84 12.02
C GLN A 28 0.51 9.63 13.09
N ASN A 29 -0.15 8.47 13.09
CA ASN A 29 -1.20 8.13 14.05
C ASN A 29 -0.67 7.46 15.33
N GLN A 30 0.65 7.27 15.48
CA GLN A 30 1.26 6.56 16.61
C GLN A 30 0.99 7.23 17.97
N THR A 31 0.89 8.55 17.99
CA THR A 31 0.72 9.34 19.22
C THR A 31 -0.75 9.60 19.58
N LEU A 32 -1.70 9.06 18.82
CA LEU A 32 -3.12 9.16 19.14
C LEU A 32 -3.42 8.43 20.45
N THR A 33 -4.01 9.16 21.39
CA THR A 33 -4.40 8.65 22.71
C THR A 33 -5.91 8.66 22.92
N ASP A 34 -6.63 9.46 22.14
CA ASP A 34 -8.09 9.52 22.20
C ASP A 34 -8.73 8.27 21.55
N PRO A 35 -9.55 7.49 22.29
CA PRO A 35 -10.15 6.25 21.78
C PRO A 35 -11.03 6.45 20.55
N SER A 36 -11.73 7.58 20.44
CA SER A 36 -12.61 7.85 19.28
C SER A 36 -11.79 8.09 18.01
N SER A 37 -10.69 8.83 18.15
CA SER A 37 -9.73 9.12 17.08
C SER A 37 -9.00 7.85 16.61
N ILE A 38 -8.63 6.97 17.55
CA ILE A 38 -8.03 5.66 17.21
C ILE A 38 -9.01 4.80 16.41
N SER A 39 -10.29 4.73 16.83
CA SER A 39 -11.31 3.96 16.11
C SER A 39 -11.55 4.53 14.71
N ALA A 40 -11.59 5.85 14.56
CA ALA A 40 -11.77 6.50 13.26
C ALA A 40 -10.59 6.20 12.32
N ALA A 41 -9.35 6.34 12.81
CA ALA A 41 -8.15 6.02 12.05
C ALA A 41 -8.08 4.54 11.64
N TYR A 42 -8.53 3.63 12.52
CA TYR A 42 -8.62 2.21 12.20
C TYR A 42 -9.66 1.94 11.10
N SER A 43 -10.86 2.51 11.21
CA SER A 43 -11.90 2.35 10.19
C SER A 43 -11.49 2.92 8.84
N ASP A 44 -10.79 4.06 8.82
CA ASP A 44 -10.21 4.60 7.59
C ASP A 44 -9.15 3.64 7.01
N GLY A 45 -8.26 3.11 7.84
CA GLY A 45 -7.26 2.12 7.42
C GLY A 45 -7.87 0.86 6.79
N GLU A 46 -8.99 0.36 7.33
CA GLU A 46 -9.75 -0.76 6.75
C GLU A 46 -10.35 -0.40 5.39
N ALA A 47 -10.92 0.81 5.24
CA ALA A 47 -11.44 1.28 3.97
C ALA A 47 -10.33 1.42 2.91
N GLN A 48 -9.18 1.98 3.28
CA GLN A 48 -8.01 2.09 2.39
C GLN A 48 -7.47 0.71 1.99
N LEU A 49 -7.45 -0.26 2.90
CA LEU A 49 -7.04 -1.63 2.60
C LEU A 49 -7.94 -2.27 1.54
N ASP A 50 -9.24 -2.06 1.65
CA ASP A 50 -10.23 -2.60 0.73
C ASP A 50 -10.09 -1.99 -0.67
N VAL A 51 -9.87 -0.66 -0.76
CA VAL A 51 -9.52 0.02 -2.01
C VAL A 51 -8.22 -0.54 -2.60
N ALA A 52 -7.16 -0.69 -1.79
CA ALA A 52 -5.88 -1.21 -2.25
C ALA A 52 -6.00 -2.63 -2.81
N LYS A 53 -6.83 -3.50 -2.21
CA LYS A 53 -7.08 -4.85 -2.73
C LYS A 53 -7.74 -4.81 -4.10
N ARG A 54 -8.77 -3.98 -4.28
CA ARG A 54 -9.43 -3.83 -5.60
C ARG A 54 -8.47 -3.32 -6.65
N GLN A 55 -7.67 -2.31 -6.30
CA GLN A 55 -6.67 -1.74 -7.20
C GLN A 55 -5.60 -2.77 -7.57
N ALA A 56 -5.14 -3.60 -6.63
CA ALA A 56 -4.18 -4.66 -6.96
C ALA A 56 -4.72 -5.61 -8.05
N VAL A 57 -6.01 -5.96 -8.00
CA VAL A 57 -6.66 -6.77 -9.04
C VAL A 57 -6.70 -6.02 -10.37
N VAL A 58 -7.17 -4.77 -10.40
CA VAL A 58 -7.24 -3.95 -11.63
C VAL A 58 -5.86 -3.83 -12.27
N TYR A 59 -4.85 -3.47 -11.50
CA TYR A 59 -3.48 -3.35 -12.00
C TYR A 59 -2.94 -4.69 -12.53
N SER A 60 -3.29 -5.82 -11.91
CA SER A 60 -2.89 -7.13 -12.44
C SER A 60 -3.50 -7.42 -13.81
N LEU A 61 -4.77 -7.04 -14.05
CA LEU A 61 -5.46 -7.25 -15.33
C LEU A 61 -4.86 -6.42 -16.47
N TYR A 62 -4.40 -5.21 -16.16
CA TYR A 62 -3.83 -4.27 -17.14
C TYR A 62 -2.31 -4.18 -17.12
N SER A 63 -1.62 -4.99 -16.30
CA SER A 63 -0.18 -4.92 -16.18
C SER A 63 0.52 -5.33 -17.48
N LEU A 64 1.44 -4.49 -17.93
CA LEU A 64 2.37 -4.85 -18.99
C LEU A 64 3.38 -5.85 -18.43
N LYS A 65 3.79 -6.84 -19.24
CA LYS A 65 4.83 -7.82 -18.87
C LYS A 65 6.24 -7.20 -18.76
N ILE A 66 6.36 -5.90 -18.96
CA ILE A 66 7.63 -5.17 -18.93
C ILE A 66 7.85 -4.71 -17.49
N LYS A 67 8.93 -5.21 -16.87
CA LYS A 67 9.34 -4.77 -15.53
C LYS A 67 9.95 -3.37 -15.61
N SER A 68 9.81 -2.60 -14.52
CA SER A 68 10.45 -1.28 -14.44
C SER A 68 11.98 -1.42 -14.45
N VAL A 69 12.68 -0.46 -15.04
CA VAL A 69 14.17 -0.38 -14.98
C VAL A 69 14.66 -0.39 -13.53
N MET A 70 13.88 0.18 -12.61
CA MET A 70 14.19 0.18 -11.17
C MET A 70 14.19 -1.23 -10.56
N GLU A 71 13.49 -2.20 -11.15
CA GLU A 71 13.48 -3.59 -10.71
C GLU A 71 14.61 -4.42 -11.35
N SER A 72 15.09 -4.02 -12.53
CA SER A 72 16.19 -4.69 -13.24
C SER A 72 17.54 -4.52 -12.52
N ASN A 73 17.74 -3.40 -11.82
CA ASN A 73 19.00 -3.08 -11.14
C ASN A 73 19.18 -3.77 -9.77
N HIS A 74 18.20 -4.53 -9.30
CA HIS A 74 18.24 -5.21 -8.00
C HIS A 74 18.78 -6.65 -8.08
N SER A 75 19.29 -7.04 -9.26
CA SER A 75 19.96 -8.33 -9.52
C SER A 75 21.45 -8.10 -9.71
N CYS A 76 22.16 -7.78 -8.63
CA CYS A 76 23.61 -7.90 -8.54
C CYS A 76 23.96 -8.53 -7.19
#